data_AF-A0A522DSD6-F1
#
_entry.id   AF-A0A522DSD6-F1
#
_cell.length_a   1.000
_cell.length_b   1.000
_cell.length_c   1.000
_cell.angle_alpha   90.00
_cell.angle_beta   90.00
_cell.angle_gamma   90.00
#
_symmetry.space_group_name_H-M   'P 1'
#
loop_
_entity.id
_entity.type
_entity.pdbx_description
1 polymer ?
#
loop_
_entity_poly.entity_id
_entity_poly.type
_entity_poly.pdbx_seq_one_letter_code
_entity_poly.pdbx_strand_id
1 'polypeptide(L)' 'ESEQDKFIRFHWLHTPKEEFFEFRIEKSEVTNQTILVVKDFAEKKEIKDQSRLWDYQVKELFHRLGN' A
#
# COMPACT_ATOMS: atom_id res chain seq x y z
N GLU A 1 -7.05 16.56 -12.70
CA GLU A 1 -5.84 15.97 -13.30
C GLU A 1 -5.68 14.57 -12.73
N SER A 2 -5.75 13.53 -13.54
CA SER A 2 -5.41 12.17 -13.10
C SER A 2 -3.89 12.12 -13.00
N GLU A 3 -3.35 12.32 -11.80
CA GLU A 3 -1.91 12.34 -11.58
C GLU A 3 -1.32 10.97 -11.95
N GLN A 4 -0.64 10.93 -13.11
CA GLN A 4 0.09 9.77 -13.58
C GLN A 4 1.24 9.47 -12.60
N ASP A 5 1.55 8.19 -12.44
CA ASP A 5 2.67 7.68 -11.62
C ASP A 5 2.58 7.89 -10.09
N LYS A 6 1.42 8.29 -9.55
CA LYS A 6 1.24 8.40 -8.09
C LYS A 6 0.73 7.15 -7.39
N PHE A 7 0.08 6.26 -8.12
CA PHE A 7 -0.43 5.02 -7.54
C PHE A 7 -0.42 3.88 -8.56
N ILE A 8 -0.33 2.67 -8.04
CA ILE A 8 -0.51 1.43 -8.79
C ILE A 8 -1.57 0.60 -8.08
N ARG A 9 -2.52 0.07 -8.84
CA ARG A 9 -3.60 -0.78 -8.35
C ARG A 9 -3.56 -2.12 -9.05
N PHE A 10 -3.49 -3.18 -8.27
CA PHE A 10 -3.60 -4.56 -8.70
C PHE A 10 -4.97 -5.10 -8.35
N HIS A 11 -5.54 -5.89 -9.25
CA HIS A 11 -6.83 -6.53 -9.04
C HIS A 11 -6.71 -7.99 -9.46
N TRP A 12 -7.17 -8.89 -8.59
CA TRP A 12 -7.15 -10.31 -8.89
C TRP A 12 -8.31 -10.66 -9.81
N LEU A 13 -8.01 -11.43 -10.86
CA LEU A 13 -8.98 -11.77 -11.91
C LEU A 13 -10.24 -12.48 -11.39
N HIS A 14 -10.15 -13.07 -10.20
CA HIS A 14 -11.20 -13.88 -9.57
C HIS A 14 -11.83 -13.20 -8.35
N THR A 15 -11.45 -11.96 -8.00
CA THR A 15 -12.06 -11.22 -6.89
C THR A 15 -13.07 -10.19 -7.40
N PRO A 16 -14.00 -9.71 -6.55
CA PRO A 16 -14.89 -8.61 -6.90
C PRO A 16 -14.08 -7.35 -7.27
N LYS A 17 -14.57 -6.54 -8.21
CA LYS A 17 -13.89 -5.30 -8.66
C LYS A 17 -13.57 -4.30 -7.54
N GLU A 18 -14.32 -4.38 -6.44
CA GLU A 18 -14.15 -3.54 -5.26
C GLU A 18 -12.96 -3.98 -4.39
N GLU A 19 -12.49 -5.22 -4.57
CA GLU A 19 -11.37 -5.82 -3.86
C GLU A 19 -10.11 -5.71 -4.72
N PHE A 20 -9.22 -4.83 -4.29
CA PHE A 20 -8.00 -4.51 -4.99
C PHE A 20 -6.87 -4.21 -4.02
N PHE A 21 -5.66 -4.40 -4.50
CA PHE A 21 -4.47 -4.03 -3.79
C PHE A 21 -3.90 -2.74 -4.39
N GLU A 22 -3.57 -1.74 -3.57
CA GLU A 22 -3.08 -0.44 -4.04
C GLU A 22 -1.86 0.04 -3.26
N PHE A 23 -0.85 0.48 -4.00
CA PHE A 23 0.25 1.29 -3.49
C PHE A 23 0.10 2.72 -4.02
N ARG A 24 0.16 3.70 -3.13
CA ARG A 24 0.11 5.12 -3.48
C ARG A 24 1.24 5.88 -2.81
N ILE A 25 1.91 6.72 -3.58
CA ILE A 25 2.96 7.61 -3.10
C ILE A 25 2.40 9.02 -3.05
N GLU A 26 2.44 9.62 -1.87
CA GLU A 26 2.05 11.01 -1.63
C GLU A 26 3.24 11.82 -1.16
N LYS A 27 3.24 13.11 -1.47
CA LYS A 27 4.25 14.05 -1.00
C LYS A 27 3.57 15.10 -0.15
N SER A 28 3.92 15.17 1.13
CA SER A 28 3.40 16.18 2.03
C SER A 28 3.91 17.55 1.62
N GLU A 29 3.03 18.50 1.31
CA GLU A 29 3.43 19.86 0.94
C GLU A 29 4.04 20.64 2.11
N VAL A 30 3.62 20.30 3.34
CA VAL A 30 4.08 21.00 4.57
C VAL A 30 5.43 20.47 5.04
N THR A 31 5.60 19.14 5.07
CA THR A 31 6.82 18.51 5.60
C THR A 31 7.80 18.07 4.53
N ASN A 32 7.41 18.13 3.24
CA ASN A 32 8.16 17.65 2.09
C ASN A 32 8.54 16.15 2.18
N GLN A 33 7.88 15.40 3.06
CA GLN A 33 8.10 13.96 3.24
C GLN A 33 7.35 13.16 2.17
N THR A 34 7.95 12.04 1.76
CA THR A 34 7.32 11.04 0.88
C THR A 34 6.61 10.01 1.75
N ILE A 35 5.32 9.81 1.49
CA ILE A 35 4.42 8.94 2.25
C ILE A 35 4.01 7.80 1.32
N LEU A 36 4.19 6.55 1.77
CA LEU A 36 3.64 5.37 1.11
C LEU A 36 2.34 4.98 1.80
N VAL A 37 1.26 4.99 1.05
CA VAL A 37 -0.06 4.50 1.48
C VAL A 37 -0.28 3.14 0.83
N VAL A 38 -0.49 2.12 1.67
CA VAL A 38 -0.83 0.75 1.23
C VAL A 38 -2.29 0.49 1.57
N LYS A 39 -3.07 0.05 0.59
CA LYS A 39 -4.46 -0.36 0.79
C LYS A 39 -4.64 -1.80 0.34
N ASP A 40 -5.16 -2.61 1.25
CA ASP A 40 -5.44 -4.02 1.06
C ASP A 40 -6.76 -4.39 1.74
N PHE A 41 -7.38 -5.48 1.29
CA PHE A 41 -8.64 -5.99 1.82
C PHE A 41 -8.41 -7.36 2.46
N ALA A 42 -9.02 -7.58 3.61
CA ALA A 42 -8.92 -8.84 4.35
C ALA A 42 -10.22 -9.12 5.08
N GLU A 43 -10.54 -10.41 5.24
CA GLU A 43 -11.63 -10.80 6.11
C GLU A 43 -11.34 -10.40 7.57
N LYS A 44 -12.38 -10.13 8.36
CA LYS A 44 -12.24 -9.69 9.76
C LYS A 44 -11.34 -10.58 10.62
N LYS A 45 -11.34 -11.90 10.36
CA LYS A 45 -10.50 -12.87 11.07
C LYS A 45 -9.02 -12.77 10.67
N GLU A 46 -8.73 -12.30 9.46
CA GLU A 46 -7.39 -12.26 8.86
C GLU A 46 -6.71 -10.91 9.03
N ILE A 47 -7.46 -9.84 9.33
CA ILE A 47 -6.92 -8.48 9.52
C ILE A 47 -5.66 -8.47 10.38
N LYS A 48 -5.66 -9.20 11.52
CA LYS A 48 -4.53 -9.21 12.44
C LYS A 48 -3.26 -9.79 11.82
N ASP A 49 -3.39 -10.86 11.05
CA ASP A 49 -2.26 -11.54 10.43
C ASP A 49 -1.78 -10.78 9.19
N GLN A 50 -2.71 -10.27 8.39
CA GLN A 50 -2.46 -9.36 7.27
C GLN A 50 -1.71 -8.09 7.73
N SER A 51 -2.13 -7.44 8.81
CA SER A 51 -1.42 -6.26 9.35
C SER A 51 0.02 -6.58 9.74
N ARG A 52 0.26 -7.72 10.40
CA ARG A 52 1.62 -8.15 10.78
C ARG A 52 2.51 -8.43 9.57
N LEU A 53 1.93 -9.03 8.53
CA LEU A 53 2.63 -9.26 7.27
C LEU A 53 3.03 -7.92 6.65
N TRP A 54 2.11 -6.95 6.58
CA TRP A 54 2.38 -5.63 6.04
C TRP A 54 3.44 -4.86 6.84
N ASP A 55 3.41 -4.94 8.18
CA ASP A 55 4.44 -4.34 9.03
C ASP A 55 5.84 -4.88 8.68
N TYR A 56 5.96 -6.19 8.47
CA TYR A 56 7.22 -6.82 8.06
C TYR A 56 7.64 -6.40 6.65
N GLN A 57 6.72 -6.45 5.68
CA GLN A 57 6.99 -6.09 4.27
C GLN A 57 7.44 -4.63 4.15
N VAL A 58 6.77 -3.71 4.84
CA VAL A 58 7.13 -2.29 4.86
C VAL A 58 8.49 -2.09 5.53
N LYS A 59 8.77 -2.78 6.63
CA LYS A 59 10.09 -2.72 7.28
C LYS A 59 11.20 -3.22 6.35
N GLU A 60 10.97 -4.31 5.63
CA GLU A 60 11.94 -4.84 4.67
C GLU A 60 12.14 -3.88 3.49
N LEU A 61 11.07 -3.26 3.01
CA LEU A 61 11.13 -2.22 1.98
C LEU A 61 12.03 -1.07 2.43
N PHE A 62 11.83 -0.53 3.63
CA PHE A 62 12.70 0.54 4.17
C PHE A 62 14.15 0.10 4.27
N HIS A 63 14.40 -1.12 4.73
CA HIS A 63 15.74 -1.68 4.82
C HIS A 63 16.43 -1.77 3.45
N ARG A 64 15.71 -2.23 2.41
CA ARG A 64 16.23 -2.33 1.05
C ARG A 64 16.48 -0.96 0.40
N LEU A 65 15.67 0.03 0.75
CA LEU A 65 15.84 1.42 0.30
C LEU A 65 17.02 2.12 1.00
N GLY A 66 17.62 1.51 2.02
CA GLY A 66 18.83 2.00 2.67
C GLY A 66 18.59 3.01 3.79
N ASN A 67 17.39 3.04 4.39
CA ASN A 67 17.15 3.72 5.67
C ASN A 67 17.49 2.82 6.86
#